data_AF-A0AAW2MF13-F1
#
_entry.id   AF-A0AAW2MF13-F1
#
_cell.length_a   1.000
_cell.length_b   1.000
_cell.length_c   1.000
_cell.angle_alpha   90.00
_cell.angle_beta   90.00
_cell.angle_gamma   90.00
#
_symmetry.space_group_name_H-M   'P 1'
#
loop_
_entity.id
_entity.type
_entity.pdbx_description
1 polymer ?
#
loop_
_entity_poly.entity_id
_entity_poly.type
_entity_poly.pdbx_seq_one_letter_code
_entity_poly.pdbx_strand_id
1 'polypeptide(L)'
;MSHMNAGSPMRPGPVDAYLFSLIDEDAKSIQPGNFERHWGIFNYDGTPKYNLSLGSSNSRSLVPASNVHYLPRRWCVLSPSANLEDPQVGLSVSYACAHADCTSLGYGTSCANLDAQGNISYAFNSYYQINNQLESACRFPNLSVITTTDPSVGTCRFDIMILTAANQRNGGLSLEPLGVLVQILVFLSALLLL
;
A
#
# COMPACT_ATOMS: atom_id res chain seq x y z
N MET A 1 -23.10 -14.28 -17.21
CA MET A 1 -22.98 -13.47 -18.44
C MET A 1 -24.36 -12.92 -18.76
N SER A 2 -24.64 -11.67 -18.42
CA SER A 2 -25.89 -11.01 -18.79
C SER A 2 -25.79 -10.57 -20.24
N HIS A 3 -26.38 -11.33 -21.16
CA HIS A 3 -26.44 -10.94 -22.56
C HIS A 3 -27.36 -9.71 -22.70
N MET A 4 -26.77 -8.52 -22.91
CA MET A 4 -27.52 -7.36 -23.38
C MET A 4 -27.87 -7.59 -24.86
N ASN A 5 -28.95 -8.33 -25.10
CA ASN A 5 -29.33 -8.82 -26.43
C ASN A 5 -29.71 -7.71 -27.42
N ALA A 6 -29.87 -6.47 -26.97
CA ALA A 6 -30.32 -5.36 -27.80
C ALA A 6 -29.17 -4.51 -28.39
N GLY A 7 -27.97 -4.54 -27.81
CA GLY A 7 -26.89 -3.64 -28.18
C GLY A 7 -27.28 -2.15 -28.05
N SER A 8 -26.53 -1.26 -28.70
CA SER A 8 -26.89 0.17 -28.79
C SER A 8 -27.56 0.47 -30.14
N PRO A 9 -28.24 1.63 -30.32
CA PRO A 9 -28.78 2.00 -31.62
C PRO A 9 -27.74 2.01 -32.76
N MET A 10 -26.47 2.34 -32.46
CA MET A 10 -25.38 2.34 -33.44
C MET A 10 -24.70 0.97 -33.62
N ARG A 11 -24.93 0.02 -32.71
CA ARG A 11 -24.46 -1.36 -32.83
C ARG A 11 -25.52 -2.32 -32.25
N PRO A 12 -26.57 -2.64 -33.02
CA PRO A 12 -27.63 -3.54 -32.57
C PRO A 12 -27.15 -4.98 -32.45
N GLY A 13 -27.77 -5.73 -31.53
CA GLY A 13 -27.50 -7.16 -31.31
C GLY A 13 -26.58 -7.45 -30.13
N PRO A 14 -26.16 -8.71 -29.93
CA PRO A 14 -25.34 -9.11 -28.79
C PRO A 14 -24.02 -8.33 -28.72
N VAL A 15 -23.64 -7.91 -27.51
CA VAL A 15 -22.37 -7.22 -27.22
C VAL A 15 -21.60 -8.03 -26.19
N ASP A 16 -20.36 -8.36 -26.55
CA ASP A 16 -19.38 -8.88 -25.60
C ASP A 16 -18.68 -7.72 -24.89
N ALA A 17 -18.65 -7.77 -23.56
CA ALA A 17 -17.96 -6.79 -22.72
C ALA A 17 -16.86 -7.48 -21.93
N TYR A 18 -15.70 -6.83 -21.86
CA TYR A 18 -14.53 -7.29 -21.12
C TYR A 18 -14.23 -6.31 -19.99
N LEU A 19 -13.86 -6.83 -18.82
CA LEU A 19 -13.36 -6.03 -17.72
C LEU A 19 -11.86 -5.80 -17.94
N PHE A 20 -11.44 -4.53 -17.94
CA PHE A 20 -10.03 -4.17 -18.17
C PHE A 20 -9.14 -4.48 -16.96
N SER A 21 -9.54 -4.03 -15.77
CA SER A 21 -8.83 -4.32 -14.52
C SER A 21 -9.81 -4.57 -13.38
N LEU A 22 -9.41 -5.47 -12.48
CA LEU A 22 -10.16 -5.79 -11.28
C LEU A 22 -9.69 -4.92 -10.09
N ILE A 23 -8.38 -4.77 -9.92
CA ILE A 23 -7.75 -4.09 -8.78
C ILE A 23 -6.91 -2.90 -9.25
N ASP A 24 -6.74 -1.91 -8.38
CA ASP A 24 -5.72 -0.88 -8.59
C ASP A 24 -4.31 -1.50 -8.48
N GLU A 25 -3.40 -1.07 -9.36
CA GLU A 25 -2.07 -1.67 -9.54
C GLU A 25 -0.97 -0.62 -9.36
N ASP A 26 -0.33 -0.63 -8.20
CA ASP A 26 0.74 0.29 -7.79
C ASP A 26 2.02 0.17 -8.63
N ALA A 27 2.27 -0.98 -9.27
CA ALA A 27 3.42 -1.22 -10.13
C ALA A 27 3.16 -0.98 -11.63
N LYS A 28 1.95 -0.58 -12.03
CA LYS A 28 1.62 -0.31 -13.44
C LYS A 28 2.29 0.98 -13.93
N SER A 29 2.54 1.10 -15.24
CA SER A 29 2.99 2.37 -15.83
C SER A 29 1.96 3.48 -15.60
N ILE A 30 2.42 4.70 -15.32
CA ILE A 30 1.57 5.90 -15.20
C ILE A 30 1.41 6.64 -16.54
N GLN A 31 1.79 6.04 -17.66
CA GLN A 31 1.56 6.63 -18.98
C GLN A 31 0.24 6.14 -19.58
N PRO A 32 -0.62 7.03 -20.10
CA PRO A 32 -0.37 8.46 -20.36
C PRO A 32 -0.69 9.41 -19.19
N GLY A 33 -1.18 8.92 -18.05
CA GLY A 33 -1.39 9.76 -16.87
C GLY A 33 -1.51 8.99 -15.56
N ASN A 34 -1.46 9.75 -14.45
CA ASN A 34 -1.50 9.25 -13.08
C ASN A 34 -2.68 8.31 -12.79
N PHE A 35 -3.79 8.43 -13.52
CA PHE A 35 -5.00 7.61 -13.34
C PHE A 35 -4.80 6.13 -13.76
N GLU A 36 -3.75 5.79 -14.52
CA GLU A 36 -3.57 4.45 -15.08
C GLU A 36 -3.51 3.34 -14.03
N ARG A 37 -3.02 3.65 -12.83
CA ARG A 37 -2.96 2.70 -11.70
C ARG A 37 -4.30 2.50 -10.99
N HIS A 38 -5.32 3.29 -11.34
CA HIS A 38 -6.56 3.44 -10.57
C HIS A 38 -7.82 2.99 -11.33
N TRP A 39 -7.67 2.15 -12.35
CA TRP A 39 -8.77 1.60 -13.17
C TRP A 39 -9.52 0.44 -12.51
N GLY A 40 -9.05 -0.08 -11.38
CA GLY A 40 -9.67 -1.20 -10.69
C GLY A 40 -11.08 -0.87 -10.21
N ILE A 41 -11.96 -1.87 -10.21
CA ILE A 41 -13.25 -1.80 -9.51
C ILE A 41 -13.10 -2.09 -8.00
N PHE A 42 -11.92 -2.58 -7.61
CA PHE A 42 -11.46 -2.74 -6.23
C PHE A 42 -10.17 -1.93 -6.01
N ASN A 43 -9.93 -1.50 -4.76
CA ASN A 43 -8.63 -0.97 -4.33
C ASN A 43 -7.58 -2.11 -4.29
N TYR A 44 -6.32 -1.76 -4.02
CA TYR A 44 -5.20 -2.72 -3.92
C TYR A 44 -5.45 -3.84 -2.87
N ASP A 45 -6.24 -3.55 -1.84
CA ASP A 45 -6.60 -4.48 -0.76
C ASP A 45 -7.86 -5.30 -1.07
N GLY A 46 -8.44 -5.16 -2.26
CA GLY A 46 -9.65 -5.86 -2.65
C GLY A 46 -10.94 -5.29 -2.05
N THR A 47 -10.92 -4.09 -1.47
CA THR A 47 -12.15 -3.39 -1.06
C THR A 47 -12.85 -2.76 -2.28
N PRO A 48 -14.19 -2.83 -2.39
CA PRO A 48 -14.91 -2.34 -3.57
C PRO A 48 -14.92 -0.80 -3.65
N LYS A 49 -14.64 -0.25 -4.84
CA LYS A 49 -14.61 1.22 -5.09
C LYS A 49 -15.97 1.77 -5.50
N TYR A 50 -16.80 0.95 -6.15
CA TYR A 50 -18.07 1.36 -6.71
C TYR A 50 -19.21 0.48 -6.21
N ASN A 51 -20.39 1.07 -6.05
CA ASN A 51 -21.61 0.30 -5.83
C ASN A 51 -22.06 -0.32 -7.16
N LEU A 52 -21.47 -1.46 -7.52
CA LEU A 52 -21.67 -2.16 -8.79
C LEU A 52 -22.13 -3.60 -8.55
N SER A 53 -22.92 -4.14 -9.48
CA SER A 53 -23.30 -5.55 -9.55
C SER A 53 -22.92 -6.12 -10.91
N LEU A 54 -22.29 -7.29 -10.94
CA LEU A 54 -21.81 -7.94 -12.17
C LEU A 54 -22.84 -8.89 -12.82
N GLY A 55 -24.13 -8.67 -12.55
CA GLY A 55 -25.22 -9.34 -13.28
C GLY A 55 -25.50 -10.80 -12.86
N SER A 56 -25.12 -11.21 -11.64
CA SER A 56 -25.55 -12.49 -11.07
C SER A 56 -27.00 -12.38 -10.59
N SER A 57 -27.83 -13.39 -10.89
CA SER A 57 -29.29 -13.42 -10.62
C SER A 57 -29.69 -13.27 -9.15
N ASN A 58 -28.72 -13.35 -8.23
CA ASN A 58 -28.90 -13.19 -6.78
C ASN A 58 -28.16 -11.95 -6.22
N SER A 59 -28.14 -10.85 -6.99
CA SER A 59 -27.86 -9.46 -6.56
C SER A 59 -26.88 -9.28 -5.39
N ARG A 60 -25.71 -9.93 -5.45
CA ARG A 60 -24.60 -9.61 -4.56
C ARG A 60 -23.82 -8.47 -5.20
N SER A 61 -23.87 -7.30 -4.54
CA SER A 61 -22.92 -6.21 -4.73
C SER A 61 -21.48 -6.76 -4.64
N LEU A 62 -20.50 -6.01 -5.16
CA LEU A 62 -19.10 -6.39 -5.05
C LEU A 62 -18.76 -6.76 -3.59
N VAL A 63 -18.22 -7.97 -3.39
CA VAL A 63 -17.84 -8.48 -2.08
C VAL A 63 -16.35 -8.18 -1.88
N PRO A 64 -15.93 -7.61 -0.73
CA PRO A 64 -14.52 -7.37 -0.46
C PRO A 64 -13.72 -8.66 -0.40
N ALA A 65 -12.42 -8.58 -0.68
CA ALA A 65 -11.49 -9.67 -0.44
C ALA A 65 -11.52 -10.10 1.05
N SER A 66 -11.37 -11.41 1.29
CA SER A 66 -11.36 -11.99 2.64
C SER A 66 -9.93 -12.32 3.07
N ASN A 67 -9.68 -12.34 4.39
CA ASN A 67 -8.37 -12.64 4.99
C ASN A 67 -7.25 -11.67 4.54
N VAL A 68 -7.60 -10.41 4.33
CA VAL A 68 -6.62 -9.35 4.06
C VAL A 68 -6.00 -8.93 5.39
N HIS A 69 -4.69 -9.14 5.52
CA HIS A 69 -3.93 -8.71 6.68
C HIS A 69 -3.08 -7.50 6.29
N TYR A 70 -3.18 -6.42 7.05
CA TYR A 70 -2.37 -5.21 6.84
C TYR A 70 -1.07 -5.28 7.65
N LEU A 71 -0.07 -4.53 7.19
CA LEU A 71 1.08 -4.20 8.02
C LEU A 71 0.65 -3.42 9.29
N PRO A 72 1.53 -3.30 10.31
CA PRO A 72 1.22 -2.53 11.51
C PRO A 72 0.75 -1.10 11.20
N ARG A 73 -0.14 -0.56 12.05
CA ARG A 73 -0.66 0.81 11.95
C ARG A 73 0.40 1.84 12.33
N ARG A 74 1.30 2.12 11.40
CA ARG A 74 2.35 3.13 11.51
C ARG A 74 2.66 3.71 10.13
N TRP A 75 3.05 4.97 10.13
CA TRP A 75 3.30 5.76 8.93
C TRP A 75 4.64 6.47 9.06
N CYS A 76 5.31 6.68 7.92
CA CYS A 76 6.45 7.59 7.85
C CYS A 76 5.95 8.97 7.41
N VAL A 77 6.17 9.99 8.23
CA VAL A 77 5.71 11.36 7.95
C VAL A 77 6.85 12.35 8.06
N LEU A 78 6.67 13.56 7.55
CA LEU A 78 7.60 14.66 7.81
C LEU A 78 7.62 14.94 9.32
N SER A 79 8.82 15.01 9.90
CA SER A 79 9.00 15.35 11.31
C SER A 79 8.40 16.73 11.60
N PRO A 80 7.65 16.91 12.71
CA PRO A 80 7.18 18.23 13.14
C PRO A 80 8.32 19.25 13.39
N SER A 81 9.53 18.77 13.62
CA SER A 81 10.73 19.60 13.82
C SER A 81 11.55 19.82 12.54
N ALA A 82 11.10 19.30 11.39
CA ALA A 82 11.83 19.42 10.13
C ALA A 82 11.80 20.87 9.62
N ASN A 83 12.92 21.31 9.04
CA ASN A 83 12.99 22.57 8.32
C ASN A 83 12.52 22.36 6.88
N LEU A 84 11.42 23.01 6.47
CA LEU A 84 10.91 22.93 5.10
C LEU A 84 11.87 23.55 4.07
N GLU A 85 12.76 24.43 4.51
CA GLU A 85 13.80 25.05 3.67
C GLU A 85 15.08 24.21 3.61
N ASP A 86 15.11 23.01 4.22
CA ASP A 86 16.26 22.11 4.10
C ASP A 86 16.41 21.68 2.63
N PRO A 87 17.60 21.85 2.01
CA PRO A 87 17.82 21.47 0.62
C PRO A 87 17.58 19.98 0.32
N GLN A 88 17.54 19.12 1.36
CA GLN A 88 17.22 17.71 1.22
C GLN A 88 15.73 17.43 1.05
N VAL A 89 14.81 18.38 1.31
CA VAL A 89 13.36 18.15 1.18
C VAL A 89 13.00 17.74 -0.24
N GLY A 90 13.40 18.52 -1.24
CA GLY A 90 13.08 18.23 -2.64
C GLY A 90 13.69 16.91 -3.12
N LEU A 91 14.94 16.61 -2.73
CA LEU A 91 15.63 15.38 -3.07
C LEU A 91 14.96 14.15 -2.43
N SER A 92 14.55 14.27 -1.16
CA SER A 92 13.90 13.21 -0.40
C SER A 92 12.53 12.87 -0.97
N VAL A 93 11.71 13.88 -1.29
CA VAL A 93 10.41 13.68 -1.94
C VAL A 93 10.58 13.06 -3.33
N SER A 94 11.53 13.56 -4.12
CA SER A 94 11.80 13.03 -5.46
C SER A 94 12.24 11.57 -5.42
N TYR A 95 13.13 11.21 -4.48
CA TYR A 95 13.54 9.83 -4.27
C TYR A 95 12.37 8.93 -3.86
N ALA A 96 11.57 9.37 -2.88
CA ALA A 96 10.41 8.62 -2.43
C ALA A 96 9.43 8.35 -3.59
N CYS A 97 9.08 9.39 -4.36
CA CYS A 97 8.14 9.26 -5.48
C CYS A 97 8.71 8.57 -6.73
N ALA A 98 10.03 8.56 -6.91
CA ALA A 98 10.68 7.77 -7.98
C ALA A 98 10.64 6.26 -7.69
N HIS A 99 10.53 5.89 -6.41
CA HIS A 99 10.54 4.50 -5.97
C HIS A 99 9.20 4.00 -5.45
N ALA A 100 8.17 4.85 -5.35
CA ALA A 100 6.85 4.52 -4.82
C ALA A 100 5.71 5.15 -5.64
N ASP A 101 4.47 5.01 -5.17
CA ASP A 101 3.31 5.60 -5.84
C ASP A 101 2.90 6.93 -5.20
N CYS A 102 3.22 8.03 -5.88
CA CYS A 102 2.78 9.38 -5.52
C CYS A 102 1.69 9.93 -6.47
N THR A 103 1.06 9.08 -7.30
CA THR A 103 0.08 9.53 -8.31
C THR A 103 -1.11 10.27 -7.69
N SER A 104 -1.50 9.91 -6.47
CA SER A 104 -2.56 10.54 -5.67
C SER A 104 -2.24 11.96 -5.20
N LEU A 105 -1.03 12.49 -5.42
CA LEU A 105 -0.69 13.90 -5.17
C LEU A 105 -0.98 14.81 -6.37
N GLY A 106 -1.29 14.22 -7.54
CA GLY A 106 -1.52 14.97 -8.78
C GLY A 106 -2.76 15.85 -8.73
N TYR A 107 -2.86 16.81 -9.64
CA TYR A 107 -4.04 17.67 -9.76
C TYR A 107 -5.33 16.85 -9.94
N GLY A 108 -6.39 17.19 -9.19
CA GLY A 108 -7.70 16.53 -9.29
C GLY A 108 -7.79 15.14 -8.66
N THR A 109 -6.76 14.69 -7.95
CA THR A 109 -6.72 13.38 -7.28
C THR A 109 -7.10 13.47 -5.79
N SER A 110 -7.16 12.32 -5.10
CA SER A 110 -7.65 12.20 -3.72
C SER A 110 -6.85 13.00 -2.69
N CYS A 111 -5.56 13.25 -2.94
CA CYS A 111 -4.66 14.00 -2.06
C CYS A 111 -4.16 15.33 -2.66
N ALA A 112 -4.81 15.85 -3.69
CA ALA A 112 -4.40 17.08 -4.38
C ALA A 112 -4.40 18.34 -3.48
N ASN A 113 -5.14 18.32 -2.37
CA ASN A 113 -5.36 19.48 -1.49
C ASN A 113 -4.58 19.41 -0.17
N LEU A 114 -3.58 18.53 -0.06
CA LEU A 114 -2.68 18.52 1.09
C LEU A 114 -1.82 19.80 1.09
N ASP A 115 -1.45 20.27 2.27
CA ASP A 115 -0.43 21.31 2.42
C ASP A 115 0.99 20.74 2.16
N ALA A 116 2.03 21.57 2.25
CA ALA A 116 3.40 21.14 1.98
C ALA A 116 3.82 19.96 2.90
N GLN A 117 3.49 20.04 4.19
CA GLN A 117 3.79 18.98 5.15
C GLN A 117 3.08 17.67 4.82
N GLY A 118 1.79 17.75 4.47
CA GLY A 118 0.99 16.60 4.06
C GLY A 118 1.53 15.96 2.78
N ASN A 119 1.87 16.76 1.76
CA ASN A 119 2.45 16.25 0.51
C ASN A 119 3.78 15.51 0.74
N ILE A 120 4.69 16.08 1.54
CA ILE A 120 5.97 15.43 1.88
C ILE A 120 5.72 14.14 2.66
N SER A 121 4.81 14.20 3.65
CA SER A 121 4.46 13.03 4.46
C SER A 121 3.86 11.92 3.62
N TYR A 122 3.02 12.24 2.63
CA TYR A 122 2.42 11.24 1.76
C TYR A 122 3.48 10.52 0.93
N ALA A 123 4.43 11.26 0.35
CA ALA A 123 5.54 10.69 -0.39
C ALA A 123 6.39 9.76 0.49
N PHE A 124 6.75 10.21 1.68
CA PHE A 124 7.52 9.41 2.65
C PHE A 124 6.76 8.14 3.06
N ASN A 125 5.46 8.24 3.33
CA ASN A 125 4.64 7.09 3.68
C ASN A 125 4.54 6.11 2.51
N SER A 126 4.27 6.59 1.29
CA SER A 126 4.17 5.71 0.12
C SER A 126 5.43 4.85 -0.03
N TYR A 127 6.61 5.47 0.03
CA TYR A 127 7.90 4.76 0.02
C TYR A 127 8.09 3.81 1.21
N TYR A 128 7.75 4.25 2.43
CA TYR A 128 7.87 3.43 3.63
C TYR A 128 7.01 2.16 3.57
N GLN A 129 5.79 2.25 3.05
CA GLN A 129 4.84 1.14 3.02
C GLN A 129 5.23 0.08 1.99
N ILE A 130 5.63 0.49 0.77
CA ILE A 130 6.09 -0.47 -0.26
C ILE A 130 7.41 -1.16 0.13
N ASN A 131 8.18 -0.55 1.05
CA ASN A 131 9.40 -1.10 1.62
C ASN A 131 9.15 -1.82 2.95
N ASN A 132 7.95 -2.38 3.13
CA ASN A 132 7.57 -3.24 4.25
C ASN A 132 7.78 -2.62 5.63
N GLN A 133 7.64 -1.29 5.72
CA GLN A 133 7.80 -0.55 6.96
C GLN A 133 9.17 -0.77 7.63
N LEU A 134 10.20 -1.07 6.84
CA LEU A 134 11.58 -1.14 7.34
C LEU A 134 11.95 0.20 7.96
N GLU A 135 12.61 0.17 9.11
CA GLU A 135 13.03 1.40 9.80
C GLU A 135 13.92 2.26 8.89
N SER A 136 14.79 1.63 8.10
CA SER A 136 15.64 2.29 7.11
C SER A 136 14.86 3.01 6.00
N ALA A 137 13.63 2.56 5.69
CA ALA A 137 12.80 3.19 4.68
C ALA A 137 12.12 4.49 5.16
N CYS A 138 12.18 4.78 6.47
CA CYS A 138 11.79 6.06 7.04
C CYS A 138 13.01 6.85 7.55
N ARG A 139 14.17 6.72 6.89
CA ARG A 139 15.39 7.47 7.22
C ARG A 139 15.69 8.54 6.18
N PHE A 140 14.77 9.48 6.00
CA PHE A 140 15.07 10.77 5.38
C PHE A 140 15.73 11.66 6.45
N PRO A 141 17.06 11.91 6.37
CA PRO A 141 17.82 12.47 7.49
C PRO A 141 17.28 13.82 7.95
N ASN A 142 17.02 13.96 9.24
CA ASN A 142 16.45 15.16 9.87
C ASN A 142 15.05 15.59 9.37
N LEU A 143 14.44 14.81 8.47
CA LEU A 143 13.19 15.16 7.81
C LEU A 143 12.02 14.25 8.17
N SER A 144 12.27 13.00 8.55
CA SER A 144 11.20 12.01 8.72
C SER A 144 11.13 11.40 10.11
N VAL A 145 9.93 10.95 10.48
CA VAL A 145 9.67 10.24 11.73
C VAL A 145 8.56 9.20 11.51
N ILE A 146 8.67 8.07 12.23
CA ILE A 146 7.60 7.07 12.27
C ILE A 146 6.57 7.51 13.31
N THR A 147 5.29 7.53 12.92
CA THR A 147 4.16 7.84 13.80
C THR A 147 3.14 6.70 13.81
N THR A 148 2.42 6.55 14.92
CA THR A 148 1.24 5.68 15.03
C THR A 148 -0.07 6.46 14.92
N THR A 149 0.00 7.78 14.75
CA THR A 149 -1.15 8.65 14.50
C THR A 149 -1.43 8.69 13.01
N ASP A 150 -2.66 8.36 12.62
CA ASP A 150 -3.11 8.33 11.23
C ASP A 150 -3.09 9.75 10.64
N PRO A 151 -2.24 10.03 9.63
CA PRO A 151 -2.11 11.37 9.03
C PRO A 151 -3.13 11.63 7.91
N SER A 152 -4.08 10.73 7.65
CA SER A 152 -5.11 10.88 6.61
C SER A 152 -6.00 12.10 6.85
N VAL A 153 -6.33 12.83 5.79
CA VAL A 153 -7.18 14.05 5.85
C VAL A 153 -8.26 14.00 4.79
N GLY A 154 -9.53 14.14 5.20
CA GLY A 154 -10.67 14.16 4.27
C GLY A 154 -10.74 12.88 3.43
N THR A 155 -10.64 13.04 2.11
CA THR A 155 -10.62 11.94 1.13
C THR A 155 -9.22 11.37 0.89
N CYS A 156 -8.17 12.04 1.34
CA CYS A 156 -6.80 11.57 1.21
C CYS A 156 -6.51 10.52 2.28
N ARG A 157 -6.25 9.29 1.84
CA ARG A 157 -5.86 8.18 2.71
C ARG A 157 -4.36 7.95 2.62
N PHE A 158 -3.71 7.87 3.77
CA PHE A 158 -2.34 7.39 3.86
C PHE A 158 -2.38 5.89 4.06
N ASP A 159 -2.12 5.15 2.99
CA ASP A 159 -2.29 3.72 2.99
C ASP A 159 -1.32 3.00 3.93
N ILE A 160 -1.72 1.80 4.34
CA ILE A 160 -0.88 0.80 4.99
C ILE A 160 -0.88 -0.40 4.07
N MET A 161 0.29 -0.83 3.60
CA MET A 161 0.35 -1.96 2.66
C MET A 161 -0.10 -3.28 3.29
N ILE A 162 -0.60 -4.20 2.46
CA ILE A 162 -0.98 -5.54 2.89
C ILE A 162 0.26 -6.40 3.21
N LEU A 163 0.13 -7.29 4.18
CA LEU A 163 1.12 -8.33 4.48
C LEU A 163 1.10 -9.37 3.36
N THR A 164 2.13 -9.36 2.52
CA THR A 164 2.33 -10.39 1.50
C THR A 164 3.15 -11.57 2.05
N ALA A 165 3.15 -12.71 1.35
CA ALA A 165 3.99 -13.86 1.72
C ALA A 165 5.50 -13.54 1.74
N ALA A 166 5.94 -12.49 1.04
CA ALA A 166 7.31 -11.99 1.13
C ALA A 166 7.59 -11.33 2.50
N ASN A 167 6.60 -10.67 3.11
CA ASN A 167 6.72 -9.98 4.39
C ASN A 167 6.85 -10.97 5.55
N GLN A 168 6.23 -12.14 5.44
CA GLN A 168 6.33 -13.23 6.42
C GLN A 168 7.77 -13.77 6.56
N ARG A 169 8.63 -13.62 5.54
CA ARG A 169 10.03 -14.07 5.61
C ARG A 169 10.96 -13.07 6.29
N ASN A 170 10.59 -11.78 6.34
CA ASN A 170 11.37 -10.74 7.03
C ASN A 170 10.96 -10.56 8.51
N GLY A 171 9.80 -11.08 8.91
CA GLY A 171 9.52 -11.37 10.32
C GLY A 171 10.33 -12.59 10.71
N GLY A 172 11.60 -12.38 11.08
CA GLY A 172 12.55 -13.44 11.39
C GLY A 172 11.93 -14.51 12.29
N LEU A 173 12.37 -15.76 12.11
CA LEU A 173 12.23 -16.78 13.15
C LEU A 173 12.69 -16.14 14.47
N SER A 174 11.73 -15.81 15.33
CA SER A 174 11.96 -15.71 16.76
C SER A 174 12.39 -17.11 17.16
N LEU A 175 13.70 -17.32 17.22
CA LEU A 175 14.24 -18.45 17.94
C LEU A 175 13.92 -18.14 19.40
N GLU A 176 12.78 -18.65 19.88
CA GLU A 176 12.43 -18.61 21.29
C GLU A 176 13.67 -18.99 22.13
N PRO A 177 14.06 -18.19 23.13
CA PRO A 177 15.33 -18.34 23.85
C PRO A 177 15.44 -19.68 24.61
N LEU A 178 14.34 -20.44 24.69
CA LEU A 178 14.30 -21.79 25.24
C LEU A 178 15.16 -22.79 24.46
N GLY A 179 15.30 -22.64 23.13
CA GLY A 179 16.07 -23.59 22.31
C GLY A 179 17.58 -23.52 22.51
N VAL A 180 18.12 -22.31 22.73
CA VAL A 180 19.56 -22.08 22.91
C VAL A 180 20.01 -22.54 24.30
N LEU A 181 19.19 -22.30 25.33
CA LEU A 181 19.46 -22.77 26.70
C LEU A 181 19.50 -24.29 26.78
N VAL A 182 18.60 -25.00 26.09
CA VAL A 182 18.60 -26.46 26.05
C VAL A 182 19.85 -27.00 25.36
N GLN A 183 20.31 -26.39 24.27
CA GLN A 183 21.54 -26.83 23.60
C GLN A 183 22.80 -26.57 24.46
N ILE A 184 22.88 -25.42 25.14
CA ILE A 184 23.99 -25.11 26.05
C ILE A 184 24.02 -26.08 27.25
N LEU A 185 22.86 -26.40 27.83
CA LEU A 185 22.75 -27.35 28.94
C LEU A 185 23.12 -28.79 28.53
N VAL A 186 22.71 -29.23 27.34
CA VAL A 186 23.08 -30.54 26.79
C VAL A 186 24.60 -30.61 26.55
N PHE A 187 25.19 -29.57 25.96
CA PHE A 187 26.65 -29.51 25.75
C PHE A 187 27.45 -29.47 27.05
N LEU A 188 27.00 -28.70 28.06
CA LEU A 188 27.64 -28.66 29.38
C LEU A 188 27.54 -30.00 30.11
N SER A 189 26.39 -30.69 30.03
CA SER A 189 26.21 -32.01 30.64
C SER A 189 27.09 -33.08 29.99
N ALA A 190 27.32 -33.01 28.68
CA ALA A 190 28.20 -33.93 27.96
C ALA A 190 29.68 -33.69 28.30
N LEU A 191 30.08 -32.44 28.60
CA LEU A 191 31.45 -32.11 29.02
C LEU A 191 31.76 -32.55 30.46
N LEU A 192 30.75 -32.63 31.33
CA LEU A 192 30.86 -33.10 32.72
C LEU A 192 30.88 -34.63 32.84
N LEU A 193 30.64 -35.35 31.74
CA LEU A 193 30.64 -36.81 31.63
C LEU A 193 31.88 -37.38 30.91
N LEU A 194 32.86 -36.52 30.60
CA LEU A 194 34.21 -36.85 30.12
C LEU A 194 35.23 -36.49 31.20
#